data_AF-A0A933XVE3-F1
#
_entry.id   AF-A0A933XVE3-F1
#
_cell.length_a   1.000
_cell.length_b   1.000
_cell.length_c   1.000
_cell.angle_alpha   90.00
_cell.angle_beta   90.00
_cell.angle_gamma   90.00
#
_symmetry.space_group_name_H-M   'P 1'
#
loop_
_entity.id
_entity.type
_entity.pdbx_description
1 polymer ?
#
loop_
_entity_poly.entity_id
_entity_poly.type
_entity_poly.pdbx_seq_one_letter_code
_entity_poly.pdbx_strand_id
1 'polypeptide(L)' 'MLWSWDELRKLSIEDRLRLIETIWESIEEDRAPTEISDELKQELHARWAEHLRDPSKAIDWEFLRRSYRLEP' A
#
# COMPACT_ATOMS: atom_id res chain seq x y z
N MET A 1 -3.27 6.04 -24.47
CA MET A 1 -4.26 7.06 -24.10
C MET A 1 -4.33 7.05 -22.58
N LEU A 2 -3.71 8.03 -21.92
CA LEU A 2 -3.74 8.13 -20.46
C LEU A 2 -5.10 8.68 -20.06
N TRP A 3 -5.83 7.94 -19.22
CA TRP A 3 -7.14 8.34 -18.73
C TRP A 3 -6.99 9.62 -17.90
N SER A 4 -7.91 10.58 -18.04
CA SER A 4 -7.94 11.72 -17.14
C SER A 4 -8.53 11.34 -15.78
N TRP A 5 -8.08 11.99 -14.71
CA TRP A 5 -8.64 11.78 -13.36
C TRP A 5 -10.16 12.00 -13.31
N ASP A 6 -10.68 12.92 -14.11
CA ASP A 6 -12.11 13.21 -14.19
C ASP A 6 -12.91 12.07 -14.85
N GLU A 7 -12.30 11.32 -15.77
CA GLU A 7 -12.92 10.14 -16.37
C GLU A 7 -12.97 8.96 -15.40
N LEU A 8 -11.89 8.73 -14.64
CA LEU A 8 -11.85 7.69 -13.62
C LEU A 8 -12.90 7.92 -12.52
N ARG A 9 -13.19 9.17 -12.17
CA ARG A 9 -14.21 9.51 -11.17
C ARG A 9 -15.65 9.30 -11.65
N LYS A 10 -15.89 9.18 -12.96
CA LYS A 10 -17.22 8.88 -13.51
C LYS A 10 -17.58 7.40 -13.38
N LEU A 11 -16.58 6.53 -13.20
CA LEU A 11 -16.80 5.12 -12.94
C LEU A 11 -17.48 4.90 -11.59
N SER A 12 -18.23 3.81 -11.49
CA SER A 12 -18.77 3.36 -10.21
C SER A 12 -17.63 3.04 -9.22
N ILE A 13 -17.94 2.92 -7.93
CA ILE A 13 -16.92 2.47 -6.95
C ILE A 13 -16.42 1.08 -7.34
N GLU A 14 -17.34 0.19 -7.70
CA GLU A 14 -17.04 -1.19 -8.11
C GLU A 14 -16.08 -1.25 -9.31
N ASP A 15 -16.35 -0.47 -10.35
CA ASP A 15 -15.49 -0.47 -11.55
C ASP A 15 -14.12 0.15 -11.26
N ARG A 16 -14.03 1.10 -10.33
CA ARG A 16 -12.73 1.63 -9.87
C ARG A 16 -11.94 0.61 -9.09
N LEU A 17 -12.59 -0.17 -8.20
CA LEU A 17 -11.93 -1.24 -7.46
C LEU A 17 -11.41 -2.31 -8.41
N ARG A 18 -12.24 -2.77 -9.36
CA ARG A 18 -11.81 -3.73 -10.39
C ARG A 18 -10.65 -3.21 -11.22
N LEU A 19 -10.68 -1.92 -11.61
CA LEU A 19 -9.58 -1.31 -12.33
C LEU A 19 -8.28 -1.28 -11.50
N ILE A 20 -8.36 -0.96 -10.20
CA ILE A 20 -7.21 -1.00 -9.29
C ILE A 20 -6.65 -2.41 -9.21
N GLU A 21 -7.50 -3.43 -9.07
CA GLU A 21 -7.09 -4.83 -9.03
C GLU A 21 -6.39 -5.25 -10.33
N THR A 22 -6.98 -4.98 -11.49
CA THR A 22 -6.36 -5.29 -12.79
C THR A 22 -5.02 -4.60 -12.99
N ILE A 23 -4.90 -3.33 -12.59
CA ILE A 23 -3.62 -2.61 -12.65
C ILE A 23 -2.61 -3.26 -11.71
N TRP A 24 -3.03 -3.61 -10.49
CA TRP A 24 -2.16 -4.25 -9.50
C TRP A 24 -1.62 -5.60 -10.01
N GLU A 25 -2.48 -6.45 -10.56
CA GLU A 25 -2.09 -7.72 -11.19
C GLU A 25 -1.08 -7.50 -12.31
N SER A 26 -1.30 -6.53 -13.20
CA SER A 26 -0.36 -6.25 -14.30
C SER A 26 1.03 -5.82 -13.81
N ILE A 27 1.09 -5.13 -12.67
CA ILE A 27 2.37 -4.74 -12.05
C ILE A 27 3.07 -5.96 -11.48
N GLU A 28 2.34 -6.91 -10.87
CA GLU A 28 2.92 -8.14 -10.36
C GLU A 28 3.51 -9.01 -11.48
N GLU A 29 2.87 -9.05 -12.65
CA GLU A 29 3.38 -9.76 -13.84
C GLU A 29 4.73 -9.19 -14.32
N ASP A 30 4.88 -7.87 -14.30
CA ASP A 30 6.09 -7.17 -14.77
C ASP A 30 7.18 -7.06 -13.70
N ARG A 31 6.85 -7.29 -12.43
CA ARG A 31 7.77 -7.11 -11.30
C ARG A 31 8.61 -8.37 -11.08
N ALA A 32 9.93 -8.19 -11.04
CA ALA A 32 10.83 -9.25 -10.57
C ALA A 32 10.43 -9.66 -9.14
N PRO A 33 10.30 -10.97 -8.84
CA PRO A 33 9.93 -11.44 -7.51
C PRO A 33 10.85 -10.81 -6.47
N THR A 34 10.29 -9.97 -5.61
CA THR A 34 11.03 -9.45 -4.46
C THR A 34 10.86 -10.46 -3.35
N GLU A 35 11.82 -11.37 -3.18
CA GLU A 35 11.80 -12.29 -2.05
C GLU A 35 11.97 -11.49 -0.75
N ILE A 36 10.98 -11.59 0.13
CA ILE A 36 11.08 -11.09 1.50
C ILE A 36 11.93 -12.12 2.26
N SER A 37 13.10 -11.70 2.75
CA SER A 37 13.97 -12.59 3.53
C SER A 37 13.28 -13.04 4.82
N ASP A 38 13.69 -14.19 5.36
CA ASP A 38 13.09 -14.72 6.57
C ASP A 38 13.34 -13.81 7.79
N GLU A 39 14.47 -13.09 7.82
CA GLU A 39 14.75 -12.07 8.83
C GLU A 39 13.73 -10.92 8.75
N LEU A 40 13.38 -10.48 7.54
CA LEU A 40 12.38 -9.42 7.37
C LEU A 40 10.97 -9.89 7.75
N LYS A 41 10.61 -11.15 7.44
CA LYS A 41 9.35 -11.75 7.92
C LYS A 41 9.30 -11.81 9.44
N GLN A 42 10.39 -12.24 10.07
CA GLN A 42 10.49 -12.31 11.53
C GLN A 42 10.33 -10.93 12.17
N GLU A 43 10.98 -9.90 11.60
CA GLU A 43 10.84 -8.52 12.07
C GLU A 43 9.40 -8.00 11.94
N LEU A 44 8.72 -8.29 10.81
CA LEU A 44 7.32 -7.92 10.62
C LEU A 44 6.41 -8.58 11.66
N HIS A 45 6.61 -9.88 11.93
CA HIS A 45 5.86 -10.60 12.96
C HIS A 45 6.14 -10.05 14.37
N ALA A 46 7.40 -9.71 14.67
CA ALA A 46 7.78 -9.13 15.96
C ALA A 46 7.11 -7.76 16.18
N ARG A 47 7.15 -6.86 15.19
CA ARG A 47 6.48 -5.55 15.26
C ARG A 47 4.97 -5.68 15.37
N TRP A 48 4.38 -6.63 14.66
CA TRP A 48 2.95 -6.91 14.77
C TRP A 48 2.56 -7.37 16.17
N ALA A 49 3.32 -8.31 16.75
CA ALA A 49 3.09 -8.78 18.11
C ALA A 49 3.34 -7.70 19.17
N GLU A 50 4.26 -6.76 18.94
CA GLU A 50 4.45 -5.59 19.80
C GLU A 50 3.26 -4.63 19.71
N HIS A 51 2.78 -4.32 18.50
CA HIS A 51 1.62 -3.46 18.29
C HIS A 51 0.33 -4.03 18.92
N LEU A 52 0.11 -5.35 18.83
CA LEU A 52 -1.04 -6.00 19.47
C LEU A 52 -1.00 -5.88 21.00
N ARG A 53 0.19 -5.81 21.61
CA ARG A 53 0.36 -5.61 23.05
C ARG A 53 0.29 -4.14 23.46
N ASP A 54 0.80 -3.27 22.60
CA ASP A 54 0.83 -1.82 22.80
C ASP A 54 0.58 -1.10 21.47
N PRO A 55 -0.67 -0.67 21.21
CA PRO A 55 -1.01 0.01 19.96
C PRO A 55 -0.20 1.29 19.71
N SER A 56 0.34 1.93 20.75
CA SER A 56 1.15 3.15 20.63
C SER A 56 2.51 2.91 19.96
N LYS A 57 2.90 1.65 19.77
CA LYS A 57 4.12 1.24 19.04
C LYS A 57 3.99 1.33 17.53
N ALA A 58 2.77 1.45 17.01
CA ALA A 58 2.57 1.78 15.60
C ALA A 58 2.69 3.29 15.39
N ILE A 59 3.15 3.66 14.20
CA ILE A 59 3.12 5.04 13.75
C ILE A 59 1.71 5.32 13.23
N ASP A 60 1.12 6.42 13.71
CA ASP A 60 -0.17 6.88 13.22
C ASP A 60 -0.10 7.23 11.72
N TRP A 61 -1.13 6.82 10.98
CA TRP A 61 -1.17 6.98 9.53
C TRP A 61 -1.29 8.45 9.08
N GLU A 62 -2.01 9.29 9.84
CA GLU A 62 -2.08 10.74 9.55
C GLU A 62 -0.74 11.43 9.83
N PHE A 63 -0.04 11.00 10.88
CA PHE A 63 1.32 11.45 11.14
C PHE A 63 2.28 11.06 10.00
N LEU A 64 2.32 9.79 9.59
CA LEU A 64 3.20 9.30 8.54
C LEU A 64 2.93 9.98 7.18
N ARG A 65 1.66 10.17 6.81
CA ARG A 65 1.32 10.88 5.56
C ARG A 65 1.75 12.34 5.57
N ARG A 66 1.73 13.01 6.74
CA ARG A 66 2.23 14.38 6.87
C ARG A 66 3.75 14.44 6.69
N SER A 67 4.50 13.46 7.21
CA SER A 67 5.95 13.45 7.05
C SER A 67 6.40 13.22 5.60
N TYR A 68 5.71 12.36 4.84
CA TYR A 68 6.04 12.14 3.41
C TYR A 68 5.58 13.27 2.47
N ARG A 69 4.59 14.09 2.87
CA ARG A 69 4.17 15.28 2.08
C ARG A 69 5.22 16.42 2.13
N LEU A 70 6.24 16.30 2.97
CA LEU A 70 7.28 17.31 3.18
C LEU A 70 8.62 16.99 2.49
N GLU A 71 8.70 15.94 1.68
CA GLU A 71 9.85 15.77 0.78
C GLU A 71 9.59 16.55 -0.53
N PRO A 72 10.40 17.57 -0.87
CA PRO A 72 10.31 18.31 -2.13
C PRO A 72 10.72 17.48 -3.35
#